data_AF-A0A9W6Y0F1-F1
#
_entry.id   AF-A0A9W6Y0F1-F1
#
_cell.length_a   1.000
_cell.length_b   1.000
_cell.length_c   1.000
_cell.angle_alpha   90.00
_cell.angle_beta   90.00
_cell.angle_gamma   90.00
#
_symmetry.space_group_name_H-M   'P 1'
#
loop_
_entity.id
_entity.type
_entity.pdbx_description
1 polymer ?
#
loop_
_entity_poly.entity_id
_entity_poly.type
_entity_poly.pdbx_seq_one_letter_code
_entity_poly.pdbx_strand_id
1 'polypeptide(L)'
;MVWTQNEHLRLARAWQESLKAKNGDGKAGKKTNTVTGLNKAIYERFEALSGDSSSRSIYMVVARKELLQHSYDFIRGFRNDNAGMEWFALATKKQRALMKTAGGERVVPLDEHVFSALDKFLGTTPDEIEAETESSEATETDGDSSEGDKYQKVFSQRMKPARKKMSTSRSPVKGITNPPEKAVKSALEEDTGELREERAEAKRRRVKSPREDVGVKEIMEQQSVGLVGFLEKRAEERAREQERNRQEREADQKFWAEETAKDRALLRELFTHD
;
A
#
# COMPACT_ATOMS: atom_id res chain seq x y z
N MET A 1 12.82 -16.83 1.71
CA MET A 1 12.41 -17.71 0.59
C MET A 1 11.94 -16.85 -0.58
N VAL A 2 12.63 -16.90 -1.71
CA VAL A 2 12.34 -16.06 -2.90
C VAL A 2 11.09 -16.56 -3.61
N TRP A 3 10.21 -15.67 -4.06
CA TRP A 3 9.06 -16.03 -4.91
C TRP A 3 9.47 -15.95 -6.38
N THR A 4 9.11 -16.96 -7.14
CA THR A 4 9.36 -17.06 -8.57
C THR A 4 8.23 -16.42 -9.38
N GLN A 5 8.53 -16.04 -10.62
CA GLN A 5 7.54 -15.51 -11.56
C GLN A 5 6.37 -16.48 -11.79
N ASN A 6 6.65 -17.78 -11.88
CA ASN A 6 5.62 -18.81 -12.03
C ASN A 6 4.68 -18.87 -10.82
N GLU A 7 5.21 -18.74 -9.60
CA GLU A 7 4.37 -18.65 -8.38
C GLU A 7 3.49 -17.39 -8.42
N HIS A 8 4.01 -16.25 -8.89
CA HIS A 8 3.22 -15.03 -9.05
C HIS A 8 2.08 -15.18 -10.07
N LEU A 9 2.34 -15.82 -11.21
CA LEU A 9 1.31 -16.09 -12.22
C LEU A 9 0.23 -17.03 -11.70
N ARG A 10 0.61 -18.10 -10.98
CA ARG A 10 -0.36 -19.01 -10.33
C ARG A 10 -1.20 -18.26 -9.29
N LEU A 11 -0.59 -17.37 -8.51
CA LEU A 11 -1.30 -16.55 -7.54
C LEU A 11 -2.29 -15.59 -8.22
N ALA A 12 -1.88 -14.90 -9.28
CA ALA A 12 -2.77 -14.03 -10.06
C ALA A 12 -3.96 -14.82 -10.64
N ARG A 13 -3.70 -16.02 -11.19
CA ARG A 13 -4.74 -16.91 -11.72
C ARG A 13 -5.69 -17.42 -10.63
N ALA A 14 -5.16 -17.89 -9.50
CA ALA A 14 -5.96 -18.32 -8.34
C ALA A 14 -6.86 -17.19 -7.83
N TRP A 15 -6.35 -15.97 -7.83
CA TRP A 15 -7.10 -14.77 -7.45
C TRP A 15 -8.22 -14.48 -8.44
N GLN A 16 -7.93 -14.45 -9.73
CA GLN A 16 -8.93 -14.24 -10.77
C GLN A 16 -10.06 -15.29 -10.70
N GLU A 17 -9.71 -16.58 -10.58
CA GLU A 17 -10.70 -17.67 -10.51
C GLU A 17 -11.58 -17.56 -9.26
N SER A 18 -11.01 -17.13 -8.13
CA SER A 18 -11.74 -16.90 -6.88
C SER A 18 -12.72 -15.72 -6.97
N LEU A 19 -12.38 -14.67 -7.72
CA LEU A 19 -13.28 -13.55 -8.00
C LEU A 19 -14.42 -13.97 -8.95
N LYS A 20 -14.11 -14.76 -9.98
CA LYS A 20 -15.13 -15.29 -10.90
C LYS A 20 -16.12 -16.20 -10.19
N ALA A 21 -15.64 -17.09 -9.31
CA ALA A 21 -16.49 -17.96 -8.51
C ALA A 21 -17.42 -17.16 -7.57
N LYS A 22 -16.94 -16.02 -7.04
CA LYS A 22 -17.76 -15.11 -6.23
C LYS A 22 -18.89 -14.47 -7.04
N ASN A 23 -18.66 -14.16 -8.31
CA ASN A 23 -19.62 -13.46 -9.17
C ASN A 23 -20.57 -14.41 -9.93
N GLY A 24 -20.15 -15.63 -10.25
CA GLY A 24 -20.85 -16.54 -11.17
C GLY A 24 -21.92 -17.45 -10.54
N ASP A 25 -21.82 -17.80 -9.25
CA ASP A 25 -22.74 -18.76 -8.65
C ASP A 25 -23.79 -18.08 -7.76
N GLY A 26 -24.93 -17.72 -8.35
CA GLY A 26 -26.11 -17.14 -7.66
C GLY A 26 -26.72 -17.99 -6.53
N LYS A 27 -26.10 -19.12 -6.15
CA LYS A 27 -26.52 -19.99 -5.04
C LYS A 27 -25.38 -20.37 -4.08
N ALA A 28 -24.11 -20.11 -4.40
CA ALA A 28 -22.97 -20.52 -3.58
C ALA A 28 -22.55 -19.44 -2.57
N GLY A 29 -23.33 -19.33 -1.51
CA GLY A 29 -22.76 -19.14 -0.17
C GLY A 29 -22.35 -17.72 0.24
N LYS A 30 -23.22 -17.09 1.03
CA LYS A 30 -23.01 -15.91 1.89
C LYS A 30 -21.67 -15.86 2.69
N LYS A 31 -20.89 -16.95 2.73
CA LYS A 31 -19.61 -17.09 3.47
C LYS A 31 -18.37 -16.58 2.72
N THR A 32 -18.37 -16.56 1.37
CA THR A 32 -17.24 -16.07 0.56
C THR A 32 -17.22 -14.54 0.40
N ASN A 33 -18.26 -13.85 0.87
CA ASN A 33 -18.34 -12.39 0.80
C ASN A 33 -17.44 -11.66 1.81
N THR A 34 -16.82 -12.38 2.75
CA THR A 34 -15.85 -11.81 3.68
C THR A 34 -14.45 -11.79 3.06
N VAL A 35 -13.63 -10.79 3.42
CA VAL A 35 -12.22 -10.72 3.00
C VAL A 35 -11.46 -12.00 3.38
N THR A 36 -11.70 -12.53 4.57
CA THR A 36 -11.12 -13.78 5.04
C THR A 36 -11.56 -14.98 4.18
N GLY A 37 -12.84 -15.04 3.81
CA GLY A 37 -13.37 -16.08 2.93
C GLY A 37 -12.73 -16.05 1.54
N LEU A 38 -12.58 -14.86 0.96
CA LEU A 38 -11.88 -14.69 -0.32
C LEU A 38 -10.41 -15.11 -0.21
N ASN A 39 -9.69 -14.64 0.81
CA ASN A 39 -8.29 -14.99 1.02
C ASN A 39 -8.07 -16.51 1.17
N LYS A 40 -9.00 -17.20 1.85
CA LYS A 40 -9.01 -18.66 1.95
C LYS A 40 -9.25 -19.32 0.59
N ALA A 41 -10.23 -18.87 -0.18
CA ALA A 41 -10.49 -19.41 -1.51
C ALA A 41 -9.29 -19.23 -2.47
N ILE A 42 -8.63 -18.06 -2.42
CA ILE A 42 -7.41 -17.79 -3.19
C ILE A 42 -6.31 -18.79 -2.81
N TYR A 43 -6.12 -19.04 -1.51
CA TYR A 43 -5.12 -19.98 -1.02
C TYR A 43 -5.39 -21.42 -1.48
N GLU A 44 -6.61 -21.93 -1.29
CA GLU A 44 -6.99 -23.28 -1.72
C GLU A 44 -6.78 -23.46 -3.22
N ARG A 45 -7.12 -22.43 -4.01
CA ARG A 45 -6.91 -22.47 -5.46
C ARG A 45 -5.44 -22.38 -5.85
N PHE A 46 -4.65 -21.61 -5.11
CA PHE A 46 -3.20 -21.52 -5.32
C PHE A 46 -2.49 -22.84 -5.01
N GLU A 47 -2.88 -23.54 -3.93
CA GLU A 47 -2.38 -24.89 -3.62
C GLU A 47 -2.74 -25.88 -4.72
N ALA A 48 -4.01 -25.90 -5.16
CA ALA A 48 -4.46 -26.77 -6.25
C ALA A 48 -3.68 -26.54 -7.55
N LEU A 49 -3.37 -25.28 -7.90
CA LEU A 49 -2.54 -24.94 -9.07
C LEU A 49 -1.06 -25.26 -8.88
N SER A 50 -0.59 -25.38 -7.64
CA SER A 50 0.79 -25.71 -7.33
C SER A 50 1.06 -27.21 -7.25
N GLY A 51 0.01 -28.05 -7.21
CA GLY A 51 0.14 -29.51 -7.22
C GLY A 51 0.94 -30.03 -6.04
N ASP A 52 0.65 -29.53 -4.84
CA ASP A 52 1.30 -29.87 -3.56
C ASP A 52 2.80 -29.53 -3.46
N SER A 53 3.39 -28.94 -4.51
CA SER A 53 4.81 -28.57 -4.52
C SER A 53 5.12 -27.27 -3.76
N SER A 54 4.10 -26.60 -3.22
CA SER A 54 4.22 -25.29 -2.59
C SER A 54 4.23 -25.42 -1.06
N SER A 55 5.34 -25.05 -0.43
CA SER A 55 5.45 -24.97 1.03
C SER A 55 4.97 -23.63 1.61
N ARG A 56 4.18 -22.86 0.86
CA ARG A 56 3.75 -21.51 1.25
C ARG A 56 2.56 -21.58 2.18
N SER A 57 2.62 -20.91 3.32
CA SER A 57 1.46 -20.79 4.21
C SER A 57 0.43 -19.79 3.68
N ILE A 58 -0.82 -19.91 4.14
CA ILE A 58 -1.89 -18.96 3.81
C ILE A 58 -1.49 -17.50 4.09
N TYR A 59 -0.80 -17.24 5.19
CA TYR A 59 -0.32 -15.91 5.54
C TYR A 59 0.64 -15.36 4.48
N MET A 60 1.57 -16.18 3.99
CA MET A 60 2.52 -15.77 2.95
C MET A 60 1.81 -15.46 1.63
N VAL A 61 0.81 -16.26 1.25
CA VAL A 61 0.03 -16.06 0.03
C VAL A 61 -0.78 -14.77 0.11
N VAL A 62 -1.44 -14.51 1.24
CA VAL A 62 -2.20 -13.27 1.47
C VAL A 62 -1.29 -12.05 1.47
N ALA A 63 -0.20 -12.06 2.23
CA ALA A 63 0.76 -10.96 2.25
C ALA A 63 1.35 -10.70 0.85
N ARG A 64 1.61 -11.76 0.08
CA ARG A 64 2.10 -11.61 -1.29
C ARG A 64 1.05 -11.04 -2.22
N LYS A 65 -0.22 -11.44 -2.08
CA LYS A 65 -1.34 -10.90 -2.86
C LYS A 65 -1.53 -9.41 -2.60
N GLU A 66 -1.51 -8.96 -1.34
CA GLU A 66 -1.58 -7.54 -0.99
C GLU A 66 -0.41 -6.75 -1.58
N LEU A 67 0.80 -7.29 -1.50
CA LEU A 67 1.98 -6.68 -2.08
C LEU A 67 1.90 -6.56 -3.61
N LEU A 68 1.36 -7.59 -4.30
CA LEU A 68 1.11 -7.55 -5.74
C LEU A 68 0.05 -6.49 -6.08
N GLN A 69 -1.00 -6.37 -5.27
CA GLN A 69 -2.04 -5.37 -5.46
C GLN A 69 -1.46 -3.94 -5.39
N HIS A 70 -0.72 -3.63 -4.32
CA HIS A 70 -0.06 -2.33 -4.17
C HIS A 70 0.94 -2.05 -5.30
N SER A 71 1.65 -3.07 -5.78
CA SER A 71 2.58 -2.94 -6.89
C SER A 71 1.86 -2.65 -8.21
N TYR A 72 0.75 -3.32 -8.45
CA TYR A 72 -0.12 -3.07 -9.60
C TYR A 72 -0.69 -1.65 -9.58
N ASP A 73 -1.28 -1.23 -8.45
CA ASP A 73 -1.87 0.10 -8.29
C ASP A 73 -0.82 1.20 -8.53
N PHE A 74 0.38 1.01 -8.00
CA PHE A 74 1.50 1.93 -8.21
C PHE A 74 1.91 2.03 -9.69
N ILE A 75 2.09 0.88 -10.37
CA ILE A 75 2.49 0.87 -11.79
C ILE A 75 1.40 1.46 -12.67
N ARG A 76 0.12 1.16 -12.39
CA ARG A 76 -1.03 1.72 -13.12
C ARG A 76 -1.11 3.23 -12.93
N GLY A 77 -0.99 3.73 -11.69
CA GLY A 77 -0.93 5.16 -11.39
C GLY A 77 0.23 5.85 -12.11
N PHE A 78 1.42 5.24 -12.08
CA PHE A 78 2.59 5.76 -12.79
C PHE A 78 2.35 5.88 -14.31
N ARG A 79 1.75 4.86 -14.94
CA ARG A 79 1.42 4.88 -16.38
C ARG A 79 0.44 5.99 -16.72
N ASN A 80 -0.55 6.23 -15.88
CA ASN A 80 -1.53 7.30 -16.06
C ASN A 80 -0.89 8.69 -15.94
N ASP A 81 -0.01 8.88 -14.96
CA ASP A 81 0.67 10.17 -14.72
C ASP A 81 1.76 10.48 -15.76
N ASN A 82 2.34 9.45 -16.38
CA ASN A 82 3.49 9.55 -17.28
C ASN A 82 3.16 8.96 -18.66
N ALA A 83 2.08 9.44 -19.28
CA ALA A 83 1.72 9.05 -20.64
C ALA A 83 2.92 9.23 -21.61
N GLY A 84 3.45 8.10 -22.10
CA GLY A 84 4.62 8.05 -22.99
C GLY A 84 5.90 7.46 -22.38
N MET A 85 5.93 7.15 -21.08
CA MET A 85 7.05 6.40 -20.48
C MET A 85 6.64 4.94 -20.21
N GLU A 86 7.21 4.01 -20.98
CA GLU A 86 6.98 2.58 -20.77
C GLU A 86 7.66 2.08 -19.50
N TRP A 87 6.88 1.78 -18.46
CA TRP A 87 7.37 1.31 -17.16
C TRP A 87 8.28 0.08 -17.28
N PHE A 88 7.90 -0.89 -18.12
CA PHE A 88 8.65 -2.14 -18.29
C PHE A 88 9.91 -1.98 -19.14
N ALA A 89 10.03 -0.89 -19.92
CA ALA A 89 11.26 -0.53 -20.62
C ALA A 89 12.30 0.13 -19.70
N LEU A 90 11.91 0.55 -18.49
CA LEU A 90 12.83 1.14 -17.52
C LEU A 90 13.78 0.08 -16.94
N ALA A 91 15.06 0.44 -16.80
CA ALA A 91 16.01 -0.40 -16.08
C ALA A 91 15.53 -0.68 -14.65
N THR A 92 15.71 -1.92 -14.16
CA THR A 92 15.24 -2.37 -12.84
C THR A 92 15.73 -1.48 -11.69
N LYS A 93 16.94 -0.93 -11.80
CA LYS A 93 17.48 0.03 -10.81
C LYS A 93 16.64 1.31 -10.74
N LYS A 94 16.16 1.82 -11.87
CA LYS A 94 15.31 3.01 -11.94
C LYS A 94 13.90 2.71 -11.45
N GLN A 95 13.33 1.57 -11.82
CA GLN A 95 12.04 1.10 -11.28
C GLN A 95 12.05 1.06 -9.76
N ARG A 96 13.08 0.43 -9.16
CA ARG A 96 13.24 0.38 -7.69
C ARG A 96 13.41 1.76 -7.06
N ALA A 97 14.12 2.68 -7.71
CA ALA A 97 14.27 4.05 -7.21
C ALA A 97 12.92 4.80 -7.18
N LEU A 98 12.09 4.64 -8.23
CA LEU A 98 10.75 5.21 -8.29
C LEU A 98 9.80 4.59 -7.26
N MET A 99 9.89 3.28 -7.02
CA MET A 99 9.10 2.61 -5.99
C MET A 99 9.46 3.09 -4.57
N LYS A 100 10.75 3.37 -4.31
CA LYS A 100 11.19 3.93 -3.03
C LYS A 100 10.58 5.30 -2.74
N THR A 101 10.44 6.15 -3.76
CA THR A 101 9.83 7.48 -3.58
C THR A 101 8.33 7.42 -3.30
N ALA A 102 7.67 6.32 -3.63
CA ALA A 102 6.23 6.15 -3.49
C ALA A 102 5.78 5.40 -2.22
N GLY A 103 6.67 5.28 -1.22
CA GLY A 103 6.38 4.59 0.03
C GLY A 103 7.09 3.23 0.21
N GLY A 104 7.90 2.80 -0.77
CA GLY A 104 9.05 1.89 -0.66
C GLY A 104 8.88 0.46 -0.10
N GLU A 105 8.22 0.31 1.04
CA GLU A 105 8.10 -0.97 1.75
C GLU A 105 6.99 -1.87 1.20
N ARG A 106 5.96 -1.28 0.59
CA ARG A 106 4.75 -2.00 0.15
C ARG A 106 4.70 -2.31 -1.34
N VAL A 107 5.78 -2.06 -2.08
CA VAL A 107 5.78 -2.16 -3.54
C VAL A 107 7.01 -2.96 -3.98
N VAL A 108 6.81 -3.94 -4.85
CA VAL A 108 7.88 -4.77 -5.41
C VAL A 108 7.93 -4.67 -6.92
N PRO A 109 9.12 -4.83 -7.54
CA PRO A 109 9.23 -5.00 -8.98
C PRO A 109 8.32 -6.14 -9.44
N LEU A 110 7.53 -5.84 -10.47
CA LEU A 110 6.57 -6.76 -11.05
C LEU A 110 6.95 -6.99 -12.51
N ASP A 111 6.88 -8.23 -12.96
CA ASP A 111 7.12 -8.58 -14.36
C ASP A 111 5.91 -8.20 -15.23
N GLU A 112 6.16 -7.87 -16.49
CA GLU A 112 5.13 -7.44 -17.45
C GLU A 112 4.00 -8.48 -17.62
N HIS A 113 4.36 -9.76 -17.67
CA HIS A 113 3.38 -10.84 -17.77
C HIS A 113 2.47 -10.93 -16.54
N VAL A 114 3.01 -10.72 -15.34
CA VAL A 114 2.22 -10.75 -14.11
C VAL A 114 1.34 -9.51 -14.03
N PHE A 115 1.86 -8.34 -14.38
CA PHE A 115 1.08 -7.11 -14.48
C PHE A 115 -0.09 -7.27 -15.44
N SER A 116 0.16 -7.75 -16.66
CA SER A 116 -0.87 -7.99 -17.68
C SER A 116 -1.92 -8.99 -17.22
N ALA A 117 -1.54 -9.99 -16.42
CA ALA A 117 -2.48 -10.95 -15.83
C ALA A 117 -3.37 -10.29 -14.77
N LEU A 118 -2.83 -9.39 -13.95
CA LEU A 118 -3.59 -8.63 -12.94
C LEU A 118 -4.52 -7.59 -13.59
N ASP A 119 -4.03 -6.89 -14.62
CA ASP A 119 -4.75 -5.85 -15.34
C ASP A 119 -6.05 -6.38 -15.98
N LYS A 120 -6.04 -7.62 -16.47
CA LYS A 120 -7.25 -8.27 -17.04
C LYS A 120 -8.45 -8.39 -16.10
N PHE A 121 -8.26 -8.32 -14.79
CA PHE A 121 -9.37 -8.47 -13.83
C PHE A 121 -9.42 -7.39 -12.75
N LEU A 122 -8.34 -6.63 -12.56
CA LEU A 122 -8.31 -5.43 -11.71
C LEU A 122 -8.41 -4.13 -12.54
N GLY A 123 -8.11 -4.20 -13.84
CA GLY A 123 -8.16 -3.09 -14.79
C GLY A 123 -9.58 -2.70 -15.15
N THR A 124 -10.42 -3.72 -15.37
CA THR A 124 -11.81 -3.61 -15.76
C THR A 124 -12.62 -2.93 -14.66
N THR A 125 -12.82 -1.62 -14.78
CA THR A 125 -13.80 -0.91 -13.99
C THR A 125 -15.19 -1.39 -14.41
N PRO A 126 -16.13 -1.63 -13.47
CA PRO A 126 -17.45 -2.18 -13.79
C PRO A 126 -18.22 -1.37 -14.85
N ASP A 127 -17.93 -0.07 -14.98
CA ASP A 127 -18.54 0.82 -15.98
C ASP A 127 -18.20 0.46 -17.45
N GLU A 128 -17.11 -0.27 -17.72
CA GLU A 128 -16.77 -0.75 -19.08
C GLU A 128 -17.42 -2.10 -19.40
N ILE A 129 -17.81 -2.89 -18.39
CA ILE A 129 -18.38 -4.23 -18.58
C ILE A 129 -19.82 -4.12 -19.10
N GLU A 130 -20.58 -3.11 -18.67
CA GLU A 130 -21.94 -2.89 -19.16
C GLU A 130 -21.97 -2.52 -20.65
N ALA A 131 -20.94 -1.85 -21.17
CA ALA A 131 -20.86 -1.44 -22.57
C ALA A 131 -20.50 -2.59 -23.54
N GLU A 132 -19.71 -3.59 -23.11
CA GLU A 132 -19.32 -4.71 -23.99
C GLU A 132 -20.39 -5.82 -24.10
N THR A 133 -21.31 -5.93 -23.13
CA THR A 133 -22.41 -6.92 -23.21
C THR A 133 -23.62 -6.48 -24.04
N GLU A 134 -23.74 -5.20 -24.40
CA GLU A 134 -24.81 -4.72 -25.28
C GLU A 134 -24.40 -4.59 -26.76
N SER A 135 -23.11 -4.74 -27.10
CA SER A 135 -22.61 -4.47 -28.46
C SER A 135 -22.63 -5.67 -29.43
N SER A 136 -23.20 -6.83 -29.06
CA SER A 136 -23.21 -8.02 -29.92
C SER A 136 -24.58 -8.44 -30.48
N GLU A 137 -25.62 -7.61 -30.35
CA GLU A 137 -26.92 -7.92 -30.96
C GLU A 137 -27.57 -6.69 -31.63
N ALA A 138 -27.60 -6.70 -32.97
CA ALA A 138 -28.28 -5.78 -33.90
C ALA A 138 -27.70 -4.35 -33.97
N THR A 139 -27.56 -3.67 -35.12
CA THR A 139 -28.15 -3.80 -36.45
C THR A 139 -27.34 -2.92 -37.40
N GLU A 140 -27.16 -3.34 -38.66
CA GLU A 140 -26.73 -2.47 -39.75
C GLU A 140 -27.75 -1.34 -39.94
N THR A 141 -27.34 -0.08 -39.73
CA THR A 141 -28.07 1.07 -40.27
C THR A 141 -27.07 2.06 -40.84
N ASP A 142 -27.11 2.16 -42.17
CA ASP A 142 -26.40 3.14 -42.98
C ASP A 142 -26.72 4.59 -42.57
N GLY A 143 -25.68 5.43 -42.64
CA GLY A 143 -25.76 6.81 -43.10
C GLY A 143 -26.33 7.85 -42.13
N ASP A 144 -25.45 8.68 -41.57
CA ASP A 144 -25.56 10.12 -41.84
C ASP A 144 -24.23 10.82 -41.60
N SER A 145 -23.89 11.69 -42.55
CA SER A 145 -22.69 12.50 -42.62
C SER A 145 -23.01 13.81 -41.91
N SER A 146 -22.29 14.15 -40.83
CA SER A 146 -22.40 15.49 -40.24
C SER A 146 -21.03 16.09 -39.96
N GLU A 147 -20.79 17.14 -40.73
CA GLU A 147 -19.61 17.95 -40.87
C GLU A 147 -19.74 19.15 -39.91
N GLY A 148 -18.76 19.35 -39.03
CA GLY A 148 -18.68 20.48 -38.09
C GLY A 148 -18.43 19.99 -36.67
N ASP A 149 -17.47 20.49 -35.91
CA ASP A 149 -17.16 21.89 -35.77
C ASP A 149 -15.73 22.07 -35.22
N LYS A 150 -15.08 23.13 -35.73
CA LYS A 150 -13.71 23.51 -35.41
C LYS A 150 -13.72 24.42 -34.20
N TYR A 151 -13.26 23.95 -33.04
CA TYR A 151 -12.78 24.85 -31.99
C TYR A 151 -11.46 24.38 -31.39
N GLN A 152 -10.38 24.79 -32.06
CA GLN A 152 -9.10 25.10 -31.42
C GLN A 152 -9.34 26.15 -30.32
N LYS A 153 -9.20 25.77 -29.04
CA LYS A 153 -8.97 26.73 -27.98
C LYS A 153 -7.61 26.51 -27.34
N VAL A 154 -6.67 27.25 -27.89
CA VAL A 154 -5.35 27.56 -27.37
C VAL A 154 -5.51 28.15 -25.96
N PHE A 155 -4.97 27.47 -24.95
CA PHE A 155 -4.56 28.14 -23.71
C PHE A 155 -3.07 27.91 -23.47
N SER A 156 -2.36 28.95 -23.86
CA SER A 156 -0.98 29.25 -23.59
C SER A 156 -0.71 29.49 -22.10
N GLN A 157 0.41 28.93 -21.65
CA GLN A 157 1.40 29.54 -20.76
C GLN A 157 1.02 29.80 -19.29
N ARG A 158 1.66 29.04 -18.39
CA ARG A 158 2.60 29.60 -17.38
C ARG A 158 3.45 28.50 -16.75
N MET A 159 4.57 28.22 -17.40
CA MET A 159 5.73 27.52 -16.83
C MET A 159 6.28 28.32 -15.64
N LYS A 160 6.44 27.68 -14.48
CA LYS A 160 7.27 28.19 -13.38
C LYS A 160 8.61 27.45 -13.40
N PRO A 161 9.76 28.15 -13.32
CA PRO A 161 11.07 27.53 -13.47
C PRO A 161 11.49 26.72 -12.23
N ALA A 162 11.90 25.48 -12.48
CA ALA A 162 12.55 24.60 -11.51
C ALA A 162 13.91 25.17 -11.07
N ARG A 163 14.13 25.21 -9.75
CA ARG A 163 15.45 25.50 -9.16
C ARG A 163 16.40 24.35 -9.44
N LYS A 164 17.42 24.61 -10.26
CA LYS A 164 18.62 23.80 -10.40
C LYS A 164 19.38 23.80 -9.06
N LYS A 165 19.60 22.64 -8.46
CA LYS A 165 20.73 22.45 -7.53
C LYS A 165 21.70 21.47 -8.15
N MET A 166 22.93 21.97 -8.27
CA MET A 166 24.03 21.36 -8.98
C MET A 166 24.53 20.11 -8.26
N SER A 167 24.91 19.17 -9.10
CA SER A 167 25.76 18.02 -8.84
C SER A 167 27.09 18.40 -8.18
N THR A 168 27.51 17.59 -7.21
CA THR A 168 28.93 17.29 -7.02
C THR A 168 29.09 15.81 -6.75
N SER A 169 29.46 15.11 -7.82
CA SER A 169 30.09 13.80 -7.79
C SER A 169 31.44 13.89 -7.07
N ARG A 170 31.70 12.97 -6.15
CA ARG A 170 33.05 12.42 -5.89
C ARG A 170 32.93 11.15 -5.04
N SER A 171 33.15 10.02 -5.68
CA SER A 171 33.70 8.81 -5.03
C SER A 171 35.24 8.93 -5.07
N PRO A 172 35.98 8.32 -4.12
CA PRO A 172 36.50 6.99 -4.40
C PRO A 172 36.63 6.03 -3.17
N VAL A 173 36.25 4.77 -3.39
CA VAL A 173 37.02 3.50 -3.24
C VAL A 173 38.02 3.29 -2.06
N LYS A 174 37.96 2.05 -1.51
CA LYS A 174 38.85 1.29 -0.57
C LYS A 174 38.60 1.56 0.93
N GLY A 175 38.50 0.58 1.84
CA GLY A 175 38.62 -0.88 1.82
C GLY A 175 38.76 -1.37 3.27
N ILE A 176 38.35 -2.63 3.55
CA ILE A 176 38.84 -3.59 4.59
C ILE A 176 38.96 -3.04 6.05
N THR A 177 38.25 -3.51 7.07
CA THR A 177 38.40 -4.79 7.81
C THR A 177 37.36 -4.87 8.95
N ASN A 178 36.78 -6.04 9.23
CA ASN A 178 36.20 -6.42 10.54
C ASN A 178 37.30 -6.44 11.64
N PRO A 179 37.09 -6.75 12.96
CA PRO A 179 35.91 -6.99 13.83
C PRO A 179 36.08 -6.17 15.18
N PRO A 180 35.62 -6.53 16.41
CA PRO A 180 34.68 -7.56 16.87
C PRO A 180 33.56 -7.11 17.84
N GLU A 181 32.59 -8.00 17.95
CA GLU A 181 31.79 -8.36 19.13
C GLU A 181 31.95 -7.52 20.41
N LYS A 182 30.89 -6.79 20.76
CA LYS A 182 30.50 -6.63 22.17
C LYS A 182 29.00 -6.83 22.33
N ALA A 183 28.69 -7.93 23.00
CA ALA A 183 27.39 -8.21 23.58
C ALA A 183 26.99 -7.08 24.53
N VAL A 184 25.93 -6.35 24.15
CA VAL A 184 25.16 -5.57 25.12
C VAL A 184 23.85 -6.32 25.34
N LYS A 185 23.78 -6.94 26.50
CA LYS A 185 22.56 -7.46 27.11
C LYS A 185 21.68 -6.25 27.42
N SER A 186 20.61 -6.02 26.67
CA SER A 186 19.49 -5.22 27.18
C SER A 186 18.35 -6.17 27.49
N ALA A 187 18.27 -6.52 28.77
CA ALA A 187 17.05 -6.96 29.41
C ALA A 187 16.05 -5.80 29.35
N LEU A 188 14.93 -5.99 28.67
CA LEU A 188 13.72 -5.25 28.97
C LEU A 188 12.56 -6.24 28.89
N GLU A 189 11.84 -6.27 29.99
CA GLU A 189 11.03 -7.35 30.48
C GLU A 189 9.84 -7.68 29.56
N GLU A 190 9.62 -8.97 29.45
CA GLU A 190 8.41 -9.60 28.95
C GLU A 190 7.26 -9.23 29.89
N ASP A 191 6.42 -8.26 29.51
CA ASP A 191 5.10 -8.12 30.11
C ASP A 191 4.14 -9.09 29.38
N THR A 192 4.34 -10.37 29.66
CA THR A 192 3.42 -11.45 29.31
C THR A 192 2.14 -11.26 30.10
N GLY A 193 1.25 -10.43 29.57
CA GLY A 193 -0.14 -10.33 29.98
C GLY A 193 -0.83 -11.68 29.83
N GLU A 194 -0.93 -12.39 30.96
CA GLU A 194 -1.64 -13.62 31.21
C GLU A 194 -3.11 -13.49 30.75
N LEU A 195 -3.41 -13.95 29.53
CA LEU A 195 -4.77 -14.01 29.00
C LEU A 195 -5.53 -15.14 29.71
N ARG A 196 -6.13 -14.78 30.84
CA ARG A 196 -7.05 -15.58 31.63
C ARG A 196 -8.18 -16.10 30.74
N GLU A 197 -8.16 -17.41 30.51
CA GLU A 197 -9.12 -18.15 29.70
C GLU A 197 -10.45 -18.30 30.48
N GLU A 198 -11.24 -17.23 30.55
CA GLU A 198 -12.60 -17.29 31.09
C GLU A 198 -13.57 -17.83 30.03
N ARG A 199 -13.78 -19.15 30.11
CA ARG A 199 -14.78 -19.91 29.36
C ARG A 199 -16.19 -19.49 29.79
N ALA A 200 -16.68 -18.38 29.24
CA ALA A 200 -18.04 -17.91 29.48
C ALA A 200 -19.05 -18.73 28.66
N GLU A 201 -19.90 -19.48 29.36
CA GLU A 201 -21.07 -20.15 28.80
C GLU A 201 -22.01 -19.14 28.13
N ALA A 202 -22.26 -19.32 26.83
CA ALA A 202 -23.17 -18.50 26.06
C ALA A 202 -24.64 -18.76 26.42
N LYS A 203 -25.08 -18.24 27.58
CA LYS A 203 -26.52 -18.10 27.90
C LYS A 203 -27.11 -17.03 26.99
N ARG A 204 -27.80 -17.48 25.94
CA ARG A 204 -28.65 -16.66 25.07
C ARG A 204 -29.72 -15.95 25.91
N ARG A 205 -29.42 -14.73 26.39
CA ARG A 205 -30.42 -13.83 26.97
C ARG A 205 -31.32 -13.33 25.84
N ARG A 206 -32.57 -13.79 25.86
CA ARG A 206 -33.67 -13.23 25.06
C ARG A 206 -33.85 -11.78 25.50
N VAL A 207 -33.37 -10.85 24.67
CA VAL A 207 -33.56 -9.40 24.85
C VAL A 207 -35.06 -9.14 24.85
N LYS A 208 -35.62 -8.84 26.03
CA LYS A 208 -36.94 -8.23 26.13
C LYS A 208 -36.78 -6.82 25.58
N SER A 209 -37.51 -6.50 24.52
CA SER A 209 -37.60 -5.15 23.96
C SER A 209 -37.94 -4.18 25.10
N PRO A 210 -37.08 -3.18 25.38
CA PRO A 210 -37.41 -2.11 26.31
C PRO A 210 -38.66 -1.42 25.79
N ARG A 211 -39.73 -1.47 26.58
CA ARG A 211 -40.86 -0.56 26.45
C ARG A 211 -40.48 0.71 27.19
N GLU A 212 -40.95 1.83 26.64
CA GLU A 212 -40.94 3.21 27.18
C GLU A 212 -39.68 4.02 26.88
N ASP A 213 -39.83 4.93 25.90
CA ASP A 213 -39.42 6.34 25.87
C ASP A 213 -38.21 6.77 26.71
N VAL A 214 -37.10 6.03 26.65
CA VAL A 214 -35.78 6.65 26.84
C VAL A 214 -35.65 7.66 25.70
N GLY A 215 -35.96 8.91 26.02
CA GLY A 215 -36.15 9.97 25.04
C GLY A 215 -34.93 10.04 24.13
N VAL A 216 -35.16 10.03 22.83
CA VAL A 216 -34.13 10.14 21.77
C VAL A 216 -33.08 11.23 22.07
N LYS A 217 -33.48 12.27 22.81
CA LYS A 217 -32.61 13.33 23.34
C LYS A 217 -31.47 12.82 24.23
N GLU A 218 -31.74 11.92 25.18
CA GLU A 218 -30.72 11.40 26.11
C GLU A 218 -29.70 10.53 25.37
N ILE A 219 -30.15 9.73 24.41
CA ILE A 219 -29.26 8.93 23.55
C ILE A 219 -28.37 9.84 22.69
N MET A 220 -28.95 10.90 22.10
CA MET A 220 -28.18 11.87 21.32
C MET A 220 -27.17 12.63 22.17
N GLU A 221 -27.54 13.02 23.39
CA GLU A 221 -26.64 13.69 24.33
C GLU A 221 -25.48 12.76 24.73
N GLN A 222 -25.77 11.51 25.06
CA GLN A 222 -24.74 10.52 25.40
C GLN A 222 -23.78 10.24 24.24
N GLN A 223 -24.29 10.16 23.00
CA GLN A 223 -23.47 10.03 21.80
C GLN A 223 -22.62 11.28 21.52
N SER A 224 -23.17 12.47 21.77
CA SER A 224 -22.44 13.73 21.57
C SER A 224 -21.25 13.87 22.51
N VAL A 225 -21.41 13.49 23.78
CA VAL A 225 -20.32 13.50 24.78
C VAL A 225 -19.21 12.54 24.38
N GLY A 226 -19.56 11.33 23.93
CA GLY A 226 -18.59 10.36 23.43
C GLY A 226 -17.81 10.86 22.22
N LEU A 227 -18.49 11.53 21.28
CA LEU A 227 -17.85 12.10 20.10
C LEU A 227 -16.89 13.25 20.44
N VAL A 228 -17.28 14.14 21.35
CA VAL A 228 -16.41 15.24 21.81
C VAL A 228 -15.13 14.70 22.43
N GLY A 229 -15.23 13.73 23.36
CA GLY A 229 -14.06 13.12 23.97
C GLY A 229 -13.15 12.39 22.96
N PHE A 230 -13.73 11.76 21.93
CA PHE A 230 -12.95 11.16 20.85
C PHE A 230 -12.19 12.21 20.01
N LEU A 231 -12.84 13.33 19.68
CA LEU A 231 -12.22 14.41 18.92
C LEU A 231 -11.11 15.10 19.71
N GLU A 232 -11.30 15.33 21.01
CA GLU A 232 -10.27 15.86 21.91
C GLU A 232 -9.06 14.92 21.98
N LYS A 233 -9.29 13.62 22.21
CA LYS A 233 -8.21 12.61 22.24
C LYS A 233 -7.42 12.58 20.93
N ARG A 234 -8.11 12.69 19.79
CA ARG A 234 -7.48 12.71 18.46
C ARG A 234 -6.73 14.02 18.17
N ALA A 235 -7.18 15.14 18.72
CA ALA A 235 -6.46 16.42 18.65
C ALA A 235 -5.18 16.37 19.49
N GLU A 236 -5.28 15.82 20.70
CA GLU A 236 -4.14 15.63 21.60
C GLU A 236 -3.09 14.68 21.01
N GLU A 237 -3.52 13.58 20.38
CA GLU A 237 -2.62 12.65 19.69
C GLU A 237 -1.83 13.34 18.57
N ARG A 238 -2.50 14.14 17.73
CA ARG A 238 -1.84 14.95 16.69
C ARG A 238 -0.86 15.97 17.27
N ALA A 239 -1.20 16.60 18.39
CA ALA A 239 -0.29 17.52 19.07
C ALA A 239 0.97 16.81 19.60
N ARG A 240 0.83 15.62 20.20
CA ARG A 240 1.97 14.80 20.65
C ARG A 240 2.85 14.33 19.49
N GLU A 241 2.26 14.01 18.35
CA GLU A 241 3.03 13.63 17.15
C GLU A 241 3.81 14.81 16.56
N GLN A 242 3.19 16.00 16.48
CA GLN A 242 3.86 17.21 16.04
C GLN A 242 5.02 17.62 16.97
N GLU A 243 4.83 17.48 18.28
CA GLU A 243 5.88 17.73 19.27
C GLU A 243 7.07 16.78 19.09
N ARG A 244 6.82 15.47 18.91
CA ARG A 244 7.87 14.49 18.63
C ARG A 244 8.65 14.83 17.35
N ASN A 245 7.94 15.18 16.28
CA ASN A 245 8.56 15.60 15.02
C ASN A 245 9.39 16.88 15.18
N ARG A 246 9.00 17.79 16.07
CA ARG A 246 9.80 18.99 16.39
C ARG A 246 11.08 18.60 17.11
N GLN A 247 10.98 17.76 18.14
CA GLN A 247 12.12 17.29 18.92
C GLN A 247 13.13 16.51 18.07
N GLU A 248 12.66 15.68 17.12
CA GLU A 248 13.53 14.96 16.19
C GLU A 248 14.33 15.93 15.31
N ARG A 249 13.69 16.96 14.74
CA ARG A 249 14.39 17.97 13.93
C ARG A 249 15.40 18.77 14.75
N GLU A 250 15.06 19.12 15.99
CA GLU A 250 15.98 19.83 16.89
C GLU A 250 17.17 18.95 17.26
N ALA A 251 16.95 17.66 17.51
CA ALA A 251 18.01 16.68 17.77
C ALA A 251 18.94 16.50 16.56
N ASP A 252 18.37 16.35 15.36
CA ASP A 252 19.14 16.28 14.11
C ASP A 252 19.96 17.54 13.88
N GLN A 253 19.33 18.71 14.05
CA GLN A 253 20.00 19.99 13.86
C GLN A 253 21.15 20.18 14.85
N LYS A 254 20.96 19.73 16.10
CA LYS A 254 22.01 19.73 17.13
C LYS A 254 23.15 18.77 16.78
N PHE A 255 22.82 17.56 16.34
CA PHE A 255 23.82 16.56 15.92
C PHE A 255 24.71 17.11 14.80
N TRP A 256 24.11 17.66 13.74
CA TRP A 256 24.86 18.25 12.62
C TRP A 256 25.70 19.47 13.04
N ALA A 257 25.18 20.30 13.96
CA ALA A 257 25.94 21.43 14.50
C ALA A 257 27.17 20.97 15.30
N GLU A 258 27.03 19.94 16.12
CA GLU A 258 28.14 19.35 16.89
C GLU A 258 29.18 18.69 15.98
N GLU A 259 28.75 17.95 14.96
CA GLU A 259 29.64 17.33 13.97
C GLU A 259 30.41 18.39 13.18
N THR A 260 29.73 19.42 12.69
CA THR A 260 30.37 20.54 11.99
C THR A 260 31.37 21.28 12.90
N ALA A 261 31.08 21.41 14.19
CA ALA A 261 31.99 22.03 15.15
C ALA A 261 33.26 21.18 15.36
N LYS A 262 33.12 19.84 15.42
CA LYS A 262 34.26 18.91 15.51
C LYS A 262 35.13 18.99 14.26
N ASP A 263 34.54 18.99 13.08
CA ASP A 263 35.29 19.12 11.81
C ASP A 263 36.05 20.45 11.75
N ARG A 264 35.44 21.55 12.19
CA ARG A 264 36.11 22.85 12.28
C ARG A 264 37.26 22.85 13.29
N ALA A 265 37.12 22.12 14.40
CA ALA A 265 38.18 21.99 15.40
C ALA A 265 39.38 21.21 14.85
N LEU A 266 39.14 20.08 14.17
CA LEU A 266 40.17 19.29 13.51
C LEU A 266 40.91 20.08 12.43
N LEU A 267 40.17 20.87 11.63
CA LEU A 267 40.79 21.74 10.64
C LEU A 267 41.67 22.81 11.30
N ARG A 268 41.23 23.40 12.41
CA ARG A 268 42.09 24.36 13.14
C ARG A 268 43.38 23.71 13.61
N GLU A 269 43.30 22.54 14.24
CA GLU A 269 44.47 21.79 14.71
C GLU A 269 45.47 21.48 13.60
N LEU A 270 44.99 21.05 12.43
CA LEU A 270 45.83 20.74 11.26
C LEU A 270 46.56 21.98 10.69
N PHE A 271 45.97 23.17 10.80
CA PHE A 271 46.51 24.41 10.20
C PHE A 271 47.18 25.35 11.20
N THR A 272 47.25 25.01 12.50
CA THR A 272 47.89 25.85 13.53
C THR A 272 49.28 25.38 13.98
N HIS A 273 49.84 24.32 13.36
CA HIS A 273 51.15 23.75 13.71
C HIS A 273 52.30 24.18 12.76
N ASP A 274 52.33 25.46 12.37
CA ASP A 274 53.49 26.12 11.74
C ASP A 274 54.19 27.06 12.73
#